data_AF-A0A5E6P562-F1
#
_entry.id   AF-A0A5E6P562-F1
#
_cell.length_a   1.000
_cell.length_b   1.000
_cell.length_c   1.000
_cell.angle_alpha   90.00
_cell.angle_beta   90.00
_cell.angle_gamma   90.00
#
_symmetry.space_group_name_H-M   'P 1'
#
loop_
_entity.id
_entity.type
_entity.pdbx_description
1 polymer ?
#
loop_
_entity_poly.entity_id
_entity_poly.type
_entity_poly.pdbx_seq_one_letter_code
_entity_poly.pdbx_strand_id
1 'polypeptide(L)'
;MPSIPTVEGQALAPTQNRFSRILKLLGPGIIAVLSWLGAGDLITSSVAGANYGYAMMWVLAVSLLLRYLIVNIIARFQLCNNQGMTILQGYAQLNPFFAWFMLV
;
A
#
# COMPACT_ATOMS: atom_id res chain seq x y z
N MET A 1 -44.30 -24.00 -26.35
CA MET A 1 -43.36 -24.47 -25.31
C MET A 1 -42.33 -23.37 -25.08
N PRO A 2 -42.18 -22.80 -23.87
CA PRO A 2 -41.17 -21.78 -23.61
C PRO A 2 -39.79 -22.45 -23.54
N SER A 3 -38.84 -21.95 -24.34
CA SER A 3 -37.44 -22.35 -24.32
C SER A 3 -36.78 -21.87 -23.03
N ILE A 4 -36.40 -22.81 -22.17
CA ILE A 4 -35.61 -22.54 -20.96
C ILE A 4 -34.27 -21.92 -21.42
N PRO A 5 -33.83 -20.77 -20.87
CA PRO A 5 -32.48 -20.30 -21.11
C PRO A 5 -31.50 -21.31 -20.51
N THR A 6 -30.81 -22.03 -21.39
CA THR A 6 -29.66 -22.85 -21.03
C THR A 6 -28.62 -21.93 -20.40
N VAL A 7 -28.36 -22.12 -19.11
CA VAL A 7 -27.21 -21.50 -18.42
C VAL A 7 -25.95 -22.19 -18.95
N GLU A 8 -25.60 -21.94 -20.21
CA GLU A 8 -24.34 -22.33 -20.80
C GLU A 8 -23.25 -21.37 -20.31
N GLY A 9 -22.21 -21.94 -19.70
CA GLY A 9 -20.93 -21.26 -19.56
C GLY A 9 -20.71 -20.51 -18.25
N GLN A 10 -21.03 -21.09 -17.09
CA GLN A 10 -20.18 -20.81 -15.92
C GLN A 10 -18.83 -21.51 -16.13
N ALA A 11 -17.95 -20.81 -16.87
CA ALA A 11 -16.56 -21.18 -17.01
C ALA A 11 -15.95 -21.34 -15.61
N LEU A 12 -15.59 -22.58 -15.26
CA LEU A 12 -14.86 -22.91 -14.05
C LEU A 12 -13.59 -22.06 -14.04
N ALA A 13 -13.57 -21.03 -13.20
CA ALA A 13 -12.40 -20.21 -12.98
C ALA A 13 -11.22 -21.15 -12.71
N PRO A 14 -10.07 -20.99 -13.41
CA PRO A 14 -8.95 -21.90 -13.23
C PRO A 14 -8.62 -21.94 -11.74
N THR A 15 -8.44 -23.14 -11.20
CA THR A 15 -7.86 -23.36 -9.87
C THR A 15 -6.43 -22.83 -9.90
N GLN A 16 -6.31 -21.51 -9.83
CA GLN A 16 -5.04 -20.82 -9.84
C GLN A 16 -4.38 -21.16 -8.51
N ASN A 17 -3.17 -21.73 -8.60
CA ASN A 17 -2.35 -22.06 -7.44
C ASN A 17 -2.34 -20.87 -6.47
N ARG A 18 -2.67 -21.11 -5.19
CA ARG A 18 -2.78 -20.06 -4.16
C ARG A 18 -1.54 -19.17 -4.13
N PHE A 19 -0.36 -19.76 -4.33
CA PHE A 19 0.91 -19.05 -4.46
C PHE A 19 0.94 -18.05 -5.61
N SER A 20 0.45 -18.41 -6.80
CA SER A 20 0.37 -17.51 -7.96
C SER A 20 -0.61 -16.36 -7.71
N ARG A 21 -1.72 -16.62 -7.00
CA ARG A 21 -2.65 -15.57 -6.59
C ARG A 21 -1.97 -14.62 -5.59
N ILE A 22 -1.34 -15.14 -4.54
CA ILE A 22 -0.62 -14.33 -3.53
C ILE A 22 0.48 -13.48 -4.18
N LEU A 23 1.27 -14.04 -5.09
CA LEU A 23 2.33 -13.31 -5.78
C LEU A 23 1.80 -12.14 -6.61
N LYS A 24 0.66 -12.31 -7.29
CA LYS A 24 -0.02 -11.23 -8.02
C LYS A 24 -0.53 -10.14 -7.08
N LEU A 25 -0.99 -10.48 -5.88
CA LEU A 25 -1.44 -9.49 -4.88
C LEU A 25 -0.27 -8.76 -4.19
N LEU A 26 0.88 -9.41 -4.01
CA LEU A 26 2.05 -8.79 -3.38
C LEU A 26 2.79 -7.80 -4.29
N GLY A 27 2.71 -7.99 -5.61
CA GLY A 27 3.36 -7.13 -6.62
C GLY A 27 3.25 -5.63 -6.35
N PRO A 28 2.04 -5.04 -6.26
CA PRO A 28 1.88 -3.61 -6.02
C PRO A 28 2.45 -3.15 -4.67
N GLY A 29 2.37 -3.98 -3.63
CA GLY A 29 2.95 -3.67 -2.32
C GLY A 29 4.48 -3.59 -2.35
N ILE A 30 5.13 -4.53 -3.05
CA ILE A 30 6.59 -4.54 -3.20
C ILE A 30 7.06 -3.30 -3.96
N ILE A 31 6.40 -2.96 -5.06
CA ILE A 31 6.74 -1.77 -5.86
C ILE A 31 6.62 -0.50 -5.02
N ALA A 32 5.57 -0.38 -4.21
CA ALA A 32 5.37 0.77 -3.32
C ALA A 32 6.49 0.88 -2.26
N VAL A 33 6.90 -0.24 -1.64
CA VAL A 33 7.98 -0.25 -0.65
C VAL A 33 9.32 0.14 -1.29
N LEU A 34 9.63 -0.39 -2.47
CA LEU A 34 10.85 -0.08 -3.22
C LEU A 34 10.89 1.39 -3.66
N SER A 35 9.75 1.98 -4.00
CA SER A 35 9.67 3.42 -4.31
C SER A 35 10.02 4.31 -3.13
N TRP A 36 9.86 3.82 -1.90
CA TRP A 36 10.15 4.59 -0.68
C TRP A 36 11.54 4.32 -0.11
N LEU A 37 12.27 3.31 -0.60
CA LEU A 37 13.60 2.95 -0.12
C LEU A 37 14.65 3.54 -1.07
N GLY A 38 15.44 4.48 -0.55
CA GLY A 38 16.54 5.08 -1.30
C GLY A 38 17.90 4.49 -0.95
N ALA A 39 18.95 4.87 -1.71
CA ALA A 39 20.33 4.54 -1.36
C ALA A 39 20.72 5.06 0.05
N GLY A 40 20.16 6.20 0.46
CA GLY A 40 20.38 6.78 1.79
C GLY A 40 19.90 5.88 2.94
N ASP A 41 18.78 5.17 2.79
CA ASP A 41 18.28 4.24 3.81
C ASP A 41 19.22 3.04 3.99
N LEU A 42 19.81 2.55 2.89
CA LEU A 42 20.79 1.46 2.92
C LEU A 42 22.10 1.90 3.58
N ILE A 43 22.57 3.12 3.30
CA ILE A 43 23.78 3.67 3.92
C ILE A 43 23.56 3.89 5.42
N THR A 44 22.46 4.55 5.79
CA THR A 44 22.17 4.84 7.21
C THR A 44 21.94 3.57 8.03
N SER A 45 21.24 2.58 7.50
CA SER A 45 21.06 1.28 8.16
C SER A 45 22.39 0.51 8.30
N SER A 46 23.26 0.57 7.29
CA SER A 46 24.60 -0.04 7.35
C SER A 46 25.50 0.65 8.38
N VAL A 47 25.53 1.98 8.40
CA VAL A 47 26.29 2.77 9.39
C VAL A 47 25.75 2.52 10.80
N ALA A 48 24.42 2.46 10.97
CA ALA A 48 23.80 2.14 12.25
C ALA A 48 24.18 0.73 12.73
N GLY A 49 24.19 -0.25 11.83
CA GLY A 49 24.64 -1.61 12.15
C GLY A 49 26.12 -1.69 12.52
N ALA A 50 26.99 -0.94 11.84
CA ALA A 50 28.42 -0.92 12.12
C ALA A 50 28.75 -0.24 13.47
N ASN A 51 28.03 0.83 13.83
CA ASN A 51 28.30 1.59 15.05
C ASN A 51 27.59 1.03 16.29
N TYR A 52 26.37 0.52 16.13
CA TYR A 52 25.52 0.10 17.26
C TYR A 52 25.23 -1.40 17.30
N GLY A 53 25.70 -2.17 16.31
CA GLY A 53 25.46 -3.61 16.22
C GLY A 53 23.96 -3.94 16.25
N TYR A 54 23.57 -4.86 17.12
CA TYR A 54 22.18 -5.29 17.30
C TYR A 54 21.36 -4.41 18.27
N ALA A 55 21.98 -3.41 18.91
CA ALA A 55 21.28 -2.56 19.88
C ALA A 55 20.11 -1.77 19.28
N MET A 56 20.13 -1.54 17.95
CA MET A 56 19.10 -0.79 17.22
C MET A 56 18.00 -1.67 16.58
N MET A 57 18.01 -2.99 16.79
CA MET A 57 17.01 -3.88 16.19
C MET A 57 15.57 -3.59 16.67
N TRP A 58 15.41 -3.16 17.92
CA TRP A 58 14.10 -2.77 18.43
C TRP A 58 13.57 -1.51 17.75
N VAL A 59 14.44 -0.56 17.41
CA VAL A 59 14.07 0.66 16.66
C VAL A 59 13.56 0.28 15.28
N LEU A 60 14.22 -0.67 14.61
CA LEU A 60 13.78 -1.20 13.32
C LEU A 60 12.38 -1.81 13.42
N ALA A 61 12.11 -2.62 14.45
CA ALA A 61 10.80 -3.23 14.67
C ALA A 61 9.70 -2.18 14.90
N VAL A 62 9.96 -1.18 15.76
CA VAL A 62 9.01 -0.07 16.02
C VAL A 62 8.77 0.77 14.77
N SER A 63 9.83 1.06 14.01
CA SER A 63 9.74 1.80 12.74
C SER A 63 8.87 1.07 11.71
N LEU A 64 9.05 -0.25 11.54
CA LEU A 64 8.22 -1.05 10.66
C LEU A 64 6.75 -1.06 11.09
N LEU A 65 6.49 -1.16 12.39
CA LEU A 65 5.13 -1.12 12.93
C LEU A 65 4.47 0.22 12.62
N LEU A 66 5.17 1.33 12.87
CA LEU A 66 4.66 2.67 12.59
C LEU A 66 4.40 2.88 11.09
N ARG A 67 5.34 2.44 10.23
CA ARG A 67 5.18 2.49 8.77
C ARG A 67 3.96 1.69 8.32
N TYR A 68 3.76 0.49 8.89
CA TYR A 68 2.58 -0.32 8.58
C TYR A 68 1.28 0.39 8.95
N LEU A 69 1.19 1.02 10.12
CA LEU A 69 0.01 1.78 10.53
C LEU A 69 -0.30 2.92 9.56
N ILE A 70 0.72 3.70 9.19
CA ILE A 70 0.58 4.82 8.25
C ILE A 70 0.10 4.32 6.88
N VAL A 71 0.76 3.31 6.32
CA VAL A 71 0.39 2.73 5.02
C VAL A 71 -1.02 2.15 5.06
N ASN A 72 -1.40 1.50 6.15
CA ASN A 72 -2.75 0.96 6.32
C ASN A 72 -3.81 2.07 6.33
N ILE A 73 -3.56 3.19 7.01
CA ILE A 73 -4.48 4.34 7.01
C ILE A 73 -4.61 4.92 5.60
N ILE A 74 -3.48 5.12 4.89
CA ILE A 74 -3.48 5.62 3.51
C ILE A 74 -4.23 4.66 2.58
N ALA A 75 -3.98 3.36 2.69
CA ALA A 75 -4.64 2.35 1.88
C ALA A 75 -6.15 2.32 2.15
N ARG A 76 -6.57 2.36 3.42
CA ARG A 76 -7.99 2.43 3.79
C ARG A 76 -8.65 3.70 3.27
N PHE A 77 -7.97 4.83 3.37
CA PHE A 77 -8.46 6.09 2.81
C PHE A 77 -8.69 5.97 1.30
N GLN A 78 -7.70 5.46 0.55
CA GLN A 78 -7.82 5.29 -0.91
C GLN A 78 -8.89 4.28 -1.31
N LEU A 79 -9.06 3.19 -0.55
CA LEU A 79 -10.08 2.16 -0.82
C LEU A 79 -11.50 2.63 -0.47
N CYS A 80 -11.67 3.40 0.61
CA CYS A 80 -12.97 3.94 1.01
C CYS A 80 -13.39 5.15 0.16
N ASN A 81 -12.44 5.75 -0.58
CA ASN A 81 -12.66 6.88 -1.47
C ASN A 81 -13.34 6.45 -2.78
N ASN A 82 -14.61 6.08 -2.70
CA ASN A 82 -15.44 5.64 -3.84
C ASN A 82 -15.76 6.75 -4.86
N GLN A 83 -15.49 8.01 -4.54
CA GLN A 83 -15.77 9.15 -5.43
C GLN A 83 -14.58 9.53 -6.34
N GLY A 84 -13.44 8.83 -6.24
CA GLY A 84 -12.25 9.14 -7.03
C GLY A 84 -11.65 10.51 -6.71
N MET A 85 -11.94 11.07 -5.53
CA MET A 85 -11.44 12.37 -5.12
C MET A 85 -9.93 12.28 -4.91
N THR A 86 -9.16 13.24 -5.42
CA THR A 86 -7.73 13.26 -5.12
C THR A 86 -7.51 13.56 -3.63
N ILE A 87 -6.37 13.14 -3.05
CA ILE A 87 -6.02 13.45 -1.64
C ILE A 87 -6.14 14.97 -1.39
N LEU A 88 -5.83 15.78 -2.41
CA LEU A 88 -5.93 17.23 -2.37
C LEU A 88 -7.38 17.73 -2.26
N GLN A 89 -8.34 17.13 -2.97
CA GLN A 89 -9.77 17.46 -2.81
C GLN A 89 -10.32 17.03 -1.45
N GLY A 90 -9.88 15.89 -0.92
CA GLY A 90 -10.25 15.44 0.43
C GLY A 90 -9.74 16.39 1.52
N TYR A 91 -8.51 16.89 1.38
CA TYR A 91 -7.94 17.89 2.30
C TYR A 91 -8.57 19.27 2.16
N ALA A 92 -8.91 19.70 0.94
CA ALA A 92 -9.54 21.00 0.69
C ALA A 92 -10.94 21.13 1.35
N GLN A 93 -11.65 20.02 1.56
CA GLN A 93 -12.93 20.01 2.29
C GLN A 93 -12.75 20.09 3.82
N LEU A 94 -11.61 19.65 4.35
CA LEU A 94 -11.34 19.63 5.79
C LEU A 94 -10.79 20.97 6.29
N ASN A 95 -9.91 21.64 5.54
CA ASN A 95 -9.45 22.98 5.89
C ASN A 95 -8.87 23.74 4.66
N PRO A 96 -9.52 24.82 4.19
CA PRO A 96 -9.06 25.57 3.01
C PRO A 96 -7.69 26.25 3.18
N PHE A 97 -7.23 26.44 4.43
CA PHE A 97 -5.89 26.97 4.72
C PHE A 97 -4.75 26.00 4.31
N PHE A 98 -4.96 24.68 4.44
CA PHE A 98 -3.94 23.69 4.12
C PHE A 98 -3.78 23.51 2.59
N ALA A 99 -4.87 23.71 1.84
CA ALA A 99 -4.84 23.72 0.38
C ALA A 99 -4.03 24.90 -0.18
N TRP A 100 -4.06 26.07 0.48
CA TRP A 100 -3.23 27.22 0.10
C TRP A 100 -1.73 26.97 0.31
N PHE A 101 -1.33 26.36 1.43
CA PHE A 101 0.07 26.08 1.73
C PHE A 101 0.71 25.04 0.78
N MET A 102 -0.05 24.07 0.28
CA MET A 102 0.49 23.10 -0.70
C MET A 102 0.56 23.63 -2.15
N LEU A 103 -0.12 24.74 -2.46
CA LEU A 103 -0.16 25.33 -3.80
C LEU A 103 0.91 26.42 -4.00
N VAL A 104 1.49 26.94 -2.92
CA VAL A 104 2.58 27.94 -2.89
C VAL A 104 3.91 27.22 -2.74
#